data_AF-A0A1G6Z1C9-F1
#
_entry.id   AF-A0A1G6Z1C9-F1
#
_cell.length_a   1.000
_cell.length_b   1.000
_cell.length_c   1.000
_cell.angle_alpha   90.00
_cell.angle_beta   90.00
_cell.angle_gamma   90.00
#
_symmetry.space_group_name_H-M   'P 1'
#
loop_
_entity.id
_entity.type
_entity.pdbx_description
1 polymer ?
#
loop_
_entity_poly.entity_id
_entity_poly.type
_entity_poly.pdbx_seq_one_letter_code
_entity_poly.pdbx_strand_id
1 'polypeptide(L)' 'MGLGAPEIILILAAVLLLFGGKKIPEMMKGLGKGMKEFKDSQNGISQEEPVIIKAEEGKAI' A
#
# COMPACT_ATOMS: atom_id res chain seq x y z
N MET A 1 -35.39 -5.16 5.42
CA MET A 1 -34.98 -4.07 6.32
C MET A 1 -33.47 -4.12 6.41
N GLY A 2 -32.78 -3.29 5.61
CA GLY A 2 -31.32 -3.19 5.65
C GLY A 2 -30.88 -2.14 6.65
N LEU A 3 -29.58 -2.12 6.97
CA LEU A 3 -28.99 -1.03 7.74
C LEU A 3 -29.10 0.27 6.92
N GLY A 4 -29.87 1.23 7.41
CA GLY A 4 -29.97 2.54 6.81
C GLY A 4 -28.73 3.38 7.09
N ALA A 5 -28.63 4.52 6.40
CA ALA A 5 -27.60 5.51 6.68
C ALA A 5 -27.54 5.92 8.16
N PRO A 6 -28.68 6.09 8.89
CA PRO A 6 -28.65 6.44 10.31
C PRO A 6 -27.98 5.37 11.19
N GLU A 7 -28.32 4.09 10.99
CA GLU A 7 -27.75 2.99 11.75
C GLU A 7 -26.25 2.86 11.51
N ILE A 8 -25.80 3.03 10.27
CA ILE A 8 -24.37 2.99 9.91
C ILE A 8 -23.60 4.12 10.59
N ILE A 9 -24.16 5.34 10.62
CA ILE A 9 -23.55 6.49 11.30
C ILE A 9 -23.43 6.25 12.81
N LEU A 10 -24.45 5.68 13.44
CA LEU A 10 -24.44 5.34 14.86
C LEU A 10 -23.34 4.31 15.21
N ILE A 11 -23.19 3.28 14.38
CA ILE A 11 -22.14 2.27 14.54
C ILE A 11 -20.75 2.91 14.36
N LEU A 12 -20.56 3.73 13.33
CA LEU A 12 -19.32 4.49 13.12
C LEU A 12 -19.00 5.40 14.31
N ALA A 13 -19.99 6.11 14.85
CA ALA A 13 -19.81 6.95 16.02
C ALA A 13 -19.40 6.14 17.26
N ALA A 14 -20.03 4.98 17.49
CA ALA A 14 -19.66 4.09 18.60
C ALA A 14 -18.21 3.58 18.46
N VAL A 15 -17.81 3.13 17.27
CA VAL A 15 -16.44 2.69 16.99
C VAL A 15 -15.45 3.85 17.18
N LEU A 16 -15.79 5.05 16.72
CA LEU A 16 -14.96 6.24 16.90
C LEU A 16 -14.85 6.66 18.37
N LEU A 17 -15.87 6.42 19.21
CA LEU A 17 -15.80 6.67 20.65
C LEU A 17 -14.83 5.68 21.34
N LEU A 18 -14.90 4.40 20.98
CA LEU A 18 -14.09 3.34 21.59
C LEU A 18 -12.62 3.45 21.20
N PHE A 19 -12.33 3.68 19.93
CA PHE A 19 -10.96 3.73 19.41
C PHE A 19 -10.40 5.15 19.34
N GLY A 20 -11.24 6.17 19.31
CA GLY A 20 -10.86 7.56 19.10
C GLY A 20 -10.64 7.89 17.61
N GLY A 21 -11.01 9.10 17.19
CA GLY A 21 -10.91 9.52 15.79
C GLY A 21 -9.50 9.56 15.20
N LYS A 22 -8.44 9.50 16.02
CA LYS A 22 -7.04 9.52 15.58
C LYS A 22 -6.46 8.12 15.34
N LYS A 23 -6.92 7.09 16.06
CA LYS A 23 -6.34 5.74 15.96
C LYS A 23 -6.67 5.04 14.64
N ILE A 24 -7.87 5.26 14.09
CA ILE A 24 -8.28 4.67 12.81
C ILE A 24 -7.38 5.18 11.65
N PRO A 25 -7.20 6.51 11.45
CA PRO A 25 -6.28 7.02 10.44
C PRO A 25 -4.82 6.58 10.63
N GLU A 26 -4.35 6.51 11.88
CA GLU A 26 -2.99 6.09 12.21
C GLU A 26 -2.75 4.61 11.84
N MET A 27 -3.69 3.74 12.19
CA MET A 27 -3.65 2.32 11.84
C MET A 27 -3.77 2.11 10.32
N MET A 28 -4.66 2.85 9.65
CA MET A 28 -4.80 2.81 8.18
C MET A 28 -3.52 3.25 7.47
N LYS A 29 -2.83 4.28 7.97
CA LYS A 29 -1.54 4.72 7.41
C LYS A 29 -0.46 3.65 7.55
N GLY A 30 -0.39 2.96 8.69
CA GLY A 30 0.54 1.85 8.90
C GLY A 30 0.25 0.66 7.97
N LEU A 31 -1.02 0.23 7.92
CA LEU A 31 -1.46 -0.86 7.04
C LEU A 31 -1.25 -0.53 5.56
N GLY A 32 -1.53 0.72 5.15
CA GLY A 32 -1.35 1.17 3.77
C GLY A 32 0.11 1.16 3.33
N LYS A 33 1.04 1.55 4.20
CA LYS A 33 2.47 1.44 3.93
C LYS A 33 2.91 -0.02 3.81
N GLY A 34 2.50 -0.88 4.75
CA GLY A 34 2.83 -2.31 4.70
C GLY A 34 2.26 -3.01 3.46
N MET A 35 1.02 -2.69 3.07
CA MET A 35 0.40 -3.22 1.85
C MET A 35 1.12 -2.73 0.59
N LYS A 36 1.57 -1.46 0.57
CA LYS A 36 2.34 -0.89 -0.54
C LYS A 36 3.69 -1.60 -0.67
N GLU A 37 4.45 -1.71 0.41
CA GLU A 37 5.73 -2.43 0.44
C GLU A 37 5.57 -3.89 0.03
N PHE A 38 4.52 -4.57 0.53
CA PHE A 38 4.19 -5.95 0.16
C PHE A 38 3.87 -6.09 -1.33
N LYS A 39 3.17 -5.11 -1.93
CA LYS A 39 2.88 -5.08 -3.36
C LYS A 39 4.11 -4.75 -4.19
N ASP A 40 4.95 -3.82 -3.73
CA ASP A 40 6.19 -3.41 -4.39
C ASP A 40 7.20 -4.57 -4.40
N SER A 41 7.33 -5.33 -3.31
CA SER A 41 8.16 -6.55 -3.29
C SER A 41 7.61 -7.66 -4.19
N GLN A 42 6.29 -7.83 -4.29
CA GLN A 42 5.69 -8.78 -5.23
C GLN A 42 5.84 -8.37 -6.70
N ASN A 43 5.88 -7.07 -7.00
CA ASN A 43 6.04 -6.57 -8.37
C ASN A 43 7.51 -6.36 -8.77
N GLY A 44 8.41 -6.14 -7.80
CA GLY A 44 9.85 -5.99 -8.02
C GLY A 44 10.53 -7.27 -8.52
N ILE A 45 9.90 -8.42 -8.32
CA ILE A 45 10.29 -9.71 -8.95
C ILE A 45 9.97 -9.74 -10.46
N SER A 46 9.24 -8.74 -10.99
CA SER A 46 8.85 -8.65 -12.41
C SER A 46 9.55 -7.51 -13.16
N GLN A 47 10.46 -6.77 -12.52
CA GLN A 47 11.25 -5.71 -13.15
C GLN A 47 12.74 -5.93 -12.90
N GLU A 48 13.29 -7.03 -13.42
CA GLU A 48 14.71 -7.04 -13.79
C GLU A 48 14.82 -6.32 -15.13
N GLU A 49 15.45 -5.14 -15.10
CA GLU A 49 15.96 -4.48 -16.31
C GLU A 49 16.87 -5.46 -17.06
N PRO A 50 16.81 -5.55 -18.40
CA PRO A 50 17.76 -6.36 -19.14
C PRO A 50 19.17 -5.79 -18.92
N VAL A 51 20.01 -6.57 -18.25
CA VAL A 51 21.46 -6.35 -18.21
C VAL A 51 21.99 -6.47 -19.63
N ILE A 52 22.07 -5.34 -20.36
CA ILE A 52 22.80 -5.27 -21.62
C ILE A 52 24.29 -5.26 -21.27
N ILE A 53 24.88 -6.44 -21.42
CA ILE A 53 26.31 -6.71 -21.27
C ILE A 53 27.12 -5.78 -22.19
N LYS A 54 28.06 -5.10 -21.55
CA LYS A 54 29.11 -4.22 -22.07
C LYS A 54 29.83 -4.83 -23.29
N ALA A 55 29.81 -4.15 -24.43
CA ALA A 55 30.77 -4.36 -25.51
C ALA A 55 31.76 -3.20 -25.49
N GLU A 56 32.98 -3.47 -25.00
CA GLU A 56 34.14 -2.63 -25.33
C GLU A 56 34.45 -2.85 -26.81
N GLU A 57 34.18 -1.85 -27.65
CA GLU A 57 34.74 -1.81 -28.99
C GLU A 57 36.25 -1.55 -28.87
N GLY A 58 37.00 -2.63 -29.06
CA GLY A 58 38.43 -2.58 -29.27
C GLY A 58 38.74 -1.64 -30.42
N LYS A 59 39.46 -0.57 -30.08
CA LYS A 59 40.18 0.29 -31.01
C LYS A 59 41.23 -0.56 -31.74
N ALA A 60 40.83 -1.18 -32.84
CA ALA A 60 41.74 -1.75 -33.82
C ALA A 60 42.22 -0.60 -34.73
N ILE A 61 43.43 -0.16 -34.38
CA ILE A 61 44.49 0.46 -35.18
C ILE A 61 44.36 0.30 -36.70
#